data_AF-A0A928KA02-F1
#
_entry.id   AF-A0A928KA02-F1
#
_cell.length_a   1.000
_cell.length_b   1.000
_cell.length_c   1.000
_cell.angle_alpha   90.00
_cell.angle_beta   90.00
_cell.angle_gamma   90.00
#
_symmetry.space_group_name_H-M   'P 1'
#
loop_
_entity.id
_entity.type
_entity.pdbx_description
1 polymer ?
#
loop_
_entity_poly.entity_id
_entity_poly.type
_entity_poly.pdbx_seq_one_letter_code
_entity_poly.pdbx_strand_id
1 'polypeptide(L)'
;MALSERKKEILKAVVDDYIQTAEPVGSKAITLRLTSKVSSATVRNEMAELENLGFLEQPHTSAGRIPSTQGYRLYVDELMSHYQLSPAELTAVQQALGLRMRELDRLIMEAGHMVSELTNHAAITMTPAMEQESVRRFEVISVERNTVVLVLVTSSDQIKNKICRLNFPLTELEVAAANRALNSYFTNIPLREMTQSRVTQAEFDTGAEITELLIAAIDFAADTLNRIVNRDAFLSGAGQLLRYPEYQDVNKARAVLDCLNDREALSRLPTP
;
A
#
# COMPACT_ATOMS: atom_id res chain seq x y z
N MET A 1 35.20 -0.85 -9.36
CA MET A 1 36.22 -1.78 -8.85
C MET A 1 35.50 -2.83 -8.03
N ALA A 2 35.71 -4.12 -8.32
CA ALA A 2 35.10 -5.19 -7.54
C ALA A 2 35.74 -5.25 -6.15
N LEU A 3 34.92 -5.37 -5.11
CA LEU A 3 35.39 -5.64 -3.74
C LEU A 3 36.09 -7.00 -3.70
N SER A 4 37.15 -7.11 -2.90
CA SER A 4 37.80 -8.40 -2.67
C SER A 4 36.85 -9.32 -1.87
N GLU A 5 36.99 -10.64 -2.06
CA GLU A 5 36.19 -11.63 -1.35
C GLU A 5 36.26 -11.46 0.18
N ARG A 6 37.43 -11.07 0.72
CA ARG A 6 37.58 -10.78 2.14
C ARG A 6 36.78 -9.57 2.59
N LYS A 7 36.78 -8.48 1.80
CA LYS A 7 35.97 -7.30 2.11
C LYS A 7 34.48 -7.61 2.05
N LYS A 8 34.06 -8.49 1.12
CA LYS A 8 32.69 -9.01 1.08
C LYS A 8 32.37 -9.85 2.33
N GLU A 9 33.26 -10.74 2.75
CA GLU A 9 33.11 -11.54 3.98
C GLU A 9 32.99 -10.64 5.23
N ILE A 10 33.84 -9.62 5.34
CA ILE A 10 33.81 -8.64 6.44
C ILE A 10 32.52 -7.82 6.41
N LEU A 11 32.12 -7.29 5.25
CA LEU A 11 30.89 -6.52 5.11
C LEU A 11 29.67 -7.38 5.50
N LYS A 12 29.61 -8.62 5.00
CA LYS A 12 28.55 -9.57 5.37
C LYS A 12 28.51 -9.79 6.88
N ALA A 13 29.65 -10.05 7.52
CA ALA A 13 29.72 -10.28 8.95
C ALA A 13 29.32 -9.05 9.78
N VAL A 14 29.66 -7.84 9.32
CA VAL A 14 29.23 -6.58 9.95
C VAL A 14 27.72 -6.39 9.83
N VAL A 15 27.15 -6.61 8.64
CA VAL A 15 25.71 -6.49 8.42
C VAL A 15 24.94 -7.53 9.24
N ASP A 16 25.38 -8.79 9.25
CA ASP A 16 24.75 -9.87 10.02
C ASP A 16 24.76 -9.57 11.53
N ASP A 17 25.87 -9.05 12.08
CA ASP A 17 25.97 -8.70 13.51
C ASP A 17 25.15 -7.47 13.86
N TYR A 18 25.12 -6.47 12.96
CA TYR A 18 24.32 -5.26 13.16
C TYR A 18 22.82 -5.55 13.10
N ILE A 19 22.33 -6.39 12.17
CA ILE A 19 20.90 -6.78 12.11
C ILE A 19 20.44 -7.47 13.40
N GLN A 20 21.34 -8.24 14.05
CA GLN A 20 21.01 -8.96 15.28
C GLN A 20 20.99 -8.06 16.51
N THR A 21 21.87 -7.06 16.57
CA THR A 21 22.16 -6.31 17.80
C THR A 21 21.69 -4.86 17.76
N ALA A 22 21.59 -4.28 16.56
CA ALA A 22 21.48 -2.84 16.31
C ALA A 22 22.63 -2.00 16.93
N GLU A 23 23.77 -2.62 17.22
CA GLU A 23 24.91 -1.96 17.86
C GLU A 23 26.10 -1.81 16.89
N PRO A 24 26.87 -0.71 16.97
CA PRO A 24 28.07 -0.54 16.15
C PRO A 24 29.08 -1.68 16.33
N VAL A 25 29.46 -2.31 15.21
CA VAL A 25 30.22 -3.56 15.23
C VAL A 25 31.73 -3.29 15.28
N GLY A 26 32.42 -3.93 16.23
CA GLY A 26 33.86 -3.82 16.39
C GLY A 26 34.65 -4.88 15.64
N SER A 27 35.88 -4.55 15.20
CA SER A 27 36.75 -5.48 14.45
C SER A 27 37.08 -6.78 15.21
N LYS A 28 37.12 -6.74 16.55
CA LYS A 28 37.30 -7.93 17.39
C LYS A 28 36.14 -8.92 17.27
N ALA A 29 34.90 -8.43 17.25
CA ALA A 29 33.70 -9.27 17.12
C ALA A 29 33.69 -9.98 15.76
N ILE A 30 34.04 -9.26 14.70
CA ILE A 30 34.13 -9.81 13.33
C ILE A 30 35.21 -10.88 13.23
N THR A 31 36.37 -10.68 13.85
CA THR A 31 37.49 -11.65 13.78
C THR A 31 37.09 -13.04 14.27
N LEU A 32 36.15 -13.14 15.22
CA LEU A 32 35.63 -14.40 15.75
C LEU A 32 34.63 -15.09 14.80
N ARG A 33 34.02 -14.34 13.87
CA ARG A 33 33.00 -14.80 12.93
C ARG A 33 33.56 -15.10 11.53
N LEU A 34 34.74 -14.59 11.21
CA LEU A 34 35.40 -14.83 9.91
C LEU A 34 35.95 -16.25 9.81
N THR A 35 35.82 -16.83 8.63
CA THR A 35 36.45 -18.12 8.30
C THR A 35 37.95 -17.94 8.06
N SER A 36 38.33 -16.75 7.59
CA SER A 36 39.71 -16.37 7.32
C SER A 36 40.47 -16.03 8.61
N LYS A 37 41.64 -16.66 8.82
CA LYS A 37 42.52 -16.38 9.98
C LYS A 37 43.25 -15.04 9.80
N VAL A 38 42.59 -13.94 10.11
CA VAL A 38 43.15 -12.57 10.05
C VAL A 38 43.19 -11.92 11.43
N SER A 39 44.12 -10.99 11.63
CA SER A 39 44.21 -10.25 12.90
C SER A 39 43.14 -9.17 13.00
N SER A 40 42.75 -8.81 14.23
CA SER A 40 41.81 -7.70 14.47
C SER A 40 42.31 -6.35 13.90
N ALA A 41 43.62 -6.15 13.79
CA ALA A 41 44.22 -4.97 13.14
C ALA A 41 43.97 -4.98 11.63
N THR A 42 44.11 -6.15 10.98
CA THR A 42 43.79 -6.32 9.56
C THR A 42 42.31 -6.04 9.28
N VAL A 43 41.42 -6.62 10.10
CA VAL A 43 39.97 -6.38 9.97
C VAL A 43 39.65 -4.90 10.16
N ARG A 44 40.28 -4.22 11.13
CA ARG A 44 40.09 -2.78 11.35
C ARG A 44 40.47 -1.95 10.13
N ASN A 45 41.58 -2.28 9.46
CA ASN A 45 42.01 -1.59 8.24
C ASN A 45 41.03 -1.82 7.08
N GLU A 46 40.58 -3.06 6.88
CA GLU A 46 39.62 -3.41 5.83
C GLU A 46 38.25 -2.74 6.08
N MET A 47 37.81 -2.65 7.34
CA MET A 47 36.60 -1.90 7.71
C MET A 47 36.73 -0.39 7.44
N ALA A 48 37.92 0.19 7.67
CA ALA A 48 38.18 1.60 7.34
C ALA A 48 38.20 1.82 5.81
N GLU A 49 38.71 0.86 5.03
CA GLU A 49 38.61 0.91 3.58
C GLU A 49 37.16 0.77 3.08
N LEU A 50 36.36 -0.11 3.69
CA LEU A 50 34.93 -0.23 3.38
C LEU A 50 34.16 1.06 3.70
N GLU A 51 34.54 1.76 4.76
CA GLU A 51 34.01 3.09 5.09
C GLU A 51 34.39 4.13 4.04
N ASN A 52 35.67 4.20 3.64
CA ASN A 52 36.12 5.10 2.58
C ASN A 52 35.43 4.82 1.22
N LEU A 53 35.03 3.57 0.99
CA LEU A 53 34.26 3.15 -0.19
C LEU A 53 32.74 3.39 -0.05
N GLY A 54 32.28 3.88 1.11
CA GLY A 54 30.89 4.22 1.38
C GLY A 54 29.99 3.05 1.78
N PHE A 55 30.53 1.85 2.05
CA PHE A 55 29.73 0.67 2.47
C PHE A 55 29.51 0.58 3.98
N LEU A 56 30.38 1.20 4.77
CA LEU A 56 30.28 1.27 6.23
C LEU A 56 30.35 2.74 6.68
N GLU A 57 29.83 3.01 7.87
CA GLU A 57 29.86 4.33 8.49
C GLU A 57 30.31 4.22 9.95
N GLN A 58 30.95 5.29 10.44
CA GLN A 58 31.29 5.46 11.84
C GLN A 58 30.33 6.47 12.51
N PRO A 59 29.39 6.02 13.37
CA PRO A 59 28.44 6.95 13.99
C PRO A 59 29.12 7.92 14.97
N HIS A 60 30.13 7.45 15.71
CA HIS A 60 30.93 8.26 16.64
C HIS A 60 32.40 7.85 16.58
N THR A 61 33.32 8.78 16.86
CA THR A 61 34.78 8.61 16.72
C THR A 61 35.36 7.39 17.46
N SER A 62 34.71 6.92 18.52
CA SER A 62 35.10 5.72 19.29
C SER A 62 34.20 4.50 19.07
N ALA A 63 33.10 4.64 18.32
CA ALA A 63 32.19 3.54 18.04
C ALA A 63 32.76 2.60 16.96
N GLY A 64 32.18 1.40 16.88
CA GLY A 64 32.42 0.45 15.78
C GLY A 64 31.99 1.00 14.42
N ARG A 65 31.65 0.11 13.49
CA ARG A 65 31.06 0.48 12.20
C ARG A 65 29.63 -0.03 12.09
N ILE A 66 28.82 0.72 11.38
CA ILE A 66 27.46 0.34 10.99
C ILE A 66 27.38 0.24 9.47
N PRO A 67 26.48 -0.58 8.90
CA PRO A 67 26.26 -0.59 7.46
C PRO A 67 25.66 0.73 6.99
N SER A 68 26.16 1.24 5.86
CA SER A 68 25.48 2.33 5.14
C SER A 68 24.34 1.78 4.30
N THR A 69 23.53 2.67 3.69
CA THR A 69 22.52 2.28 2.69
C THR A 69 23.15 1.48 1.53
N GLN A 70 24.34 1.86 1.08
CA GLN A 70 25.07 1.16 0.02
C GLN A 70 25.59 -0.20 0.50
N GLY A 71 26.04 -0.30 1.77
CA GLY A 71 26.40 -1.55 2.43
C GLY A 71 25.26 -2.54 2.45
N TYR A 72 24.07 -2.10 2.88
CA TYR A 72 22.86 -2.92 2.86
C TYR A 72 22.45 -3.33 1.45
N ARG A 73 22.52 -2.42 0.47
CA ARG A 73 22.20 -2.75 -0.93
C ARG A 73 23.08 -3.89 -1.45
N LEU A 74 24.39 -3.78 -1.29
CA LEU A 74 25.31 -4.83 -1.72
C LEU A 74 25.08 -6.14 -0.96
N TYR A 75 24.77 -6.07 0.33
CA TYR A 75 24.44 -7.24 1.12
C TYR A 75 23.23 -7.99 0.56
N VAL A 76 22.14 -7.28 0.29
CA VAL A 76 20.91 -7.86 -0.29
C VAL A 76 21.16 -8.41 -1.69
N ASP A 77 21.91 -7.68 -2.52
CA ASP A 77 22.12 -8.03 -3.92
C ASP A 77 23.08 -9.22 -4.10
N GLU A 78 24.10 -9.37 -3.23
CA GLU A 78 25.18 -10.34 -3.45
C GLU A 78 25.54 -11.25 -2.25
N LEU A 79 25.28 -10.84 -1.00
CA LEU A 79 25.89 -11.48 0.18
C LEU A 79 24.89 -12.24 1.06
N MET A 80 23.61 -11.88 1.01
CA MET A 80 22.56 -12.47 1.81
C MET A 80 22.29 -13.90 1.36
N SER A 81 22.14 -14.81 2.32
CA SER A 81 21.70 -16.18 2.02
C SER A 81 20.21 -16.19 1.70
N HIS A 82 19.80 -16.93 0.68
CA HIS A 82 18.39 -17.02 0.32
C HIS A 82 17.66 -17.89 1.35
N TYR A 83 16.62 -17.32 1.97
CA TYR A 83 15.74 -18.07 2.86
C TYR A 83 14.77 -18.93 2.05
N GLN A 84 14.66 -20.22 2.39
CA GLN A 84 13.66 -21.12 1.81
C GLN A 84 12.60 -21.42 2.87
N LEU A 85 11.33 -21.19 2.51
CA LEU A 85 10.20 -21.51 3.38
C LEU A 85 10.17 -23.01 3.69
N SER A 86 9.93 -23.34 4.94
CA SER A 86 9.68 -24.71 5.40
C SER A 86 8.35 -25.24 4.84
N PRO A 87 8.17 -26.58 4.74
CA PRO A 87 6.90 -27.17 4.34
C PRO A 87 5.71 -26.74 5.21
N ALA A 88 5.95 -26.49 6.51
CA ALA A 88 4.93 -26.01 7.44
C ALA A 88 4.48 -24.57 7.10
N GLU A 89 5.44 -23.67 6.84
CA GLU A 89 5.14 -22.29 6.42
C GLU A 89 4.41 -22.27 5.07
N LEU A 90 4.86 -23.09 4.09
CA LEU A 90 4.17 -23.23 2.81
C LEU A 90 2.72 -23.72 2.96
N THR A 91 2.48 -24.67 3.87
CA THR A 91 1.12 -25.17 4.14
C THR A 91 0.26 -24.08 4.78
N ALA A 92 0.80 -23.33 5.73
CA ALA A 92 0.10 -22.20 6.34
C ALA A 92 -0.28 -21.14 5.29
N VAL A 93 0.63 -20.84 4.35
CA VAL A 93 0.37 -19.94 3.22
C VAL A 93 -0.79 -20.43 2.37
N GLN A 94 -0.79 -21.70 1.97
CA GLN A 94 -1.84 -22.27 1.13
C GLN A 94 -3.21 -22.29 1.81
N GLN A 95 -3.25 -22.53 3.13
CA GLN A 95 -4.51 -22.60 3.87
C GLN A 95 -5.22 -21.24 3.95
N ALA A 96 -4.51 -20.15 4.24
CA ALA A 96 -5.17 -18.85 4.34
C ALA A 96 -5.56 -18.27 2.96
N LEU A 97 -4.84 -18.65 1.90
CA LEU A 97 -5.20 -18.26 0.54
C LEU A 97 -6.38 -19.06 -0.04
N GLY A 98 -6.89 -20.08 0.67
CA GLY A 98 -7.99 -20.95 0.24
C GLY A 98 -9.40 -20.31 0.29
N LEU A 99 -9.51 -19.00 0.54
CA LEU A 99 -10.79 -18.30 0.68
C LEU A 99 -11.41 -17.94 -0.67
N ARG A 100 -12.74 -18.10 -0.78
CA ARG A 100 -13.51 -17.83 -2.00
C ARG A 100 -13.44 -16.34 -2.35
N MET A 101 -13.21 -16.05 -3.64
CA MET A 101 -13.05 -14.72 -4.29
C MET A 101 -14.06 -13.60 -3.95
N ARG A 102 -15.09 -13.82 -3.14
CA ARG A 102 -16.16 -12.84 -2.91
C ARG A 102 -15.81 -11.73 -1.92
N GLU A 103 -14.63 -11.75 -1.31
CA GLU A 103 -14.19 -10.71 -0.38
C GLU A 103 -12.70 -10.42 -0.60
N LEU A 104 -12.36 -9.84 -1.76
CA LEU A 104 -10.98 -9.46 -2.12
C LEU A 104 -10.28 -8.68 -1.01
N ASP A 105 -11.00 -7.76 -0.36
CA ASP A 105 -10.48 -6.96 0.76
C ASP A 105 -10.08 -7.83 1.96
N ARG A 106 -10.89 -8.85 2.30
CA ARG A 106 -10.56 -9.78 3.40
C ARG A 106 -9.34 -10.62 3.06
N LEU A 107 -9.26 -11.10 1.82
CA LEU A 107 -8.11 -11.88 1.36
C LEU A 107 -6.81 -11.07 1.41
N ILE A 108 -6.85 -9.80 1.02
CA ILE A 108 -5.71 -8.88 1.09
C ILE A 108 -5.29 -8.65 2.55
N MET A 109 -6.24 -8.41 3.46
CA MET A 109 -5.94 -8.25 4.88
C MET A 109 -5.32 -9.51 5.49
N GLU A 110 -5.84 -10.70 5.16
CA GLU A 110 -5.35 -11.97 5.71
C GLU A 110 -3.96 -12.33 5.19
N ALA A 111 -3.70 -12.04 3.90
CA ALA A 111 -2.36 -12.14 3.34
C ALA A 111 -1.37 -11.22 4.07
N GLY A 112 -1.77 -9.97 4.38
CA GLY A 112 -0.96 -9.03 5.14
C GLY A 112 -0.63 -9.53 6.55
N HIS A 113 -1.64 -10.04 7.26
CA HIS A 113 -1.45 -10.62 8.59
C HIS A 113 -0.48 -11.80 8.56
N MET A 114 -0.63 -12.69 7.58
CA MET A 114 0.25 -13.84 7.42
C MET A 114 1.70 -13.45 7.12
N VAL A 115 1.92 -12.53 6.16
CA VAL A 115 3.27 -12.06 5.84
C VAL A 115 3.91 -11.45 7.07
N SER A 116 3.14 -10.69 7.85
CA SER A 116 3.60 -10.13 9.11
C SER A 116 4.03 -11.23 10.09
N GLU A 117 3.19 -12.23 10.36
CA GLU A 117 3.52 -13.34 11.26
C GLU A 117 4.74 -14.16 10.80
N LEU A 118 4.85 -14.46 9.51
CA LEU A 118 5.98 -15.22 8.95
C LEU A 118 7.30 -14.46 9.01
N THR A 119 7.26 -13.14 8.80
CA THR A 119 8.46 -12.32 8.76
C THR A 119 8.82 -11.70 10.11
N ASN A 120 7.91 -11.70 11.08
CA ASN A 120 7.98 -10.88 12.29
C ASN A 120 8.14 -9.36 12.03
N HIS A 121 7.73 -8.87 10.85
CA HIS A 121 7.72 -7.44 10.52
C HIS A 121 6.31 -6.90 10.33
N ALA A 122 6.14 -5.59 10.46
CA ALA A 122 4.92 -4.94 10.00
C ALA A 122 4.75 -5.14 8.48
N ALA A 123 3.55 -5.47 8.05
CA ALA A 123 3.20 -5.66 6.65
C ALA A 123 2.16 -4.63 6.22
N ILE A 124 2.42 -3.97 5.08
CA ILE A 124 1.45 -3.09 4.43
C ILE A 124 0.91 -3.84 3.21
N THR A 125 -0.40 -3.96 3.13
CA THR A 125 -1.09 -4.51 1.96
C THR A 125 -2.00 -3.46 1.36
N MET A 126 -1.99 -3.35 0.04
CA MET A 126 -2.76 -2.33 -0.69
C MET A 126 -3.72 -3.02 -1.64
N THR A 127 -4.96 -2.52 -1.71
CA THR A 127 -5.84 -2.90 -2.81
C THR A 127 -5.30 -2.34 -4.12
N PRO A 128 -5.39 -3.10 -5.23
CA PRO A 128 -5.01 -2.57 -6.53
C PRO A 128 -5.88 -1.34 -6.83
N ALA A 129 -5.27 -0.27 -7.36
CA ALA A 129 -6.07 0.85 -7.85
C ALA A 129 -6.95 0.36 -9.00
N MET A 130 -8.27 0.42 -8.81
CA MET A 130 -9.22 0.25 -9.91
C MET A 130 -9.28 1.56 -10.70
N GLU A 131 -8.23 1.87 -11.46
CA GLU A 131 -8.12 3.14 -12.23
C GLU A 131 -9.21 3.30 -13.31
N GLN A 132 -9.97 2.24 -13.58
CA GLN A 132 -10.99 2.18 -14.63
C GLN A 132 -12.39 1.89 -14.10
N GLU A 133 -12.64 2.06 -12.79
CA GLU A 133 -14.00 1.88 -12.29
C GLU A 133 -14.91 2.96 -12.88
N SER A 134 -16.02 2.50 -13.47
CA SER A 134 -17.02 3.35 -14.11
C SER A 134 -18.42 2.88 -13.74
N VAL A 135 -19.41 3.72 -14.01
CA VAL A 135 -20.81 3.32 -13.87
C VAL A 135 -21.24 2.58 -15.12
N ARG A 136 -21.68 1.33 -14.97
CA ARG A 136 -22.25 0.53 -16.05
C ARG A 136 -23.70 0.90 -16.32
N ARG A 137 -24.45 1.25 -15.27
CA ARG A 137 -25.88 1.58 -15.37
C ARG A 137 -26.35 2.46 -14.21
N PHE A 138 -27.17 3.44 -14.54
CA PHE A 138 -28.01 4.16 -13.59
C PHE A 138 -29.45 3.67 -13.69
N GLU A 139 -30.16 3.65 -12.58
CA GLU A 139 -31.61 3.44 -12.55
C GLU A 139 -32.26 4.36 -11.53
N VAL A 140 -33.18 5.19 -11.99
CA VAL A 140 -33.99 6.08 -11.15
C VAL A 140 -35.37 5.48 -11.00
N ILE A 141 -35.76 5.19 -9.77
CA ILE A 141 -37.05 4.59 -9.44
C ILE A 141 -37.85 5.59 -8.61
N SER A 142 -39.05 5.96 -9.08
CA SER A 142 -39.96 6.80 -8.31
C SER A 142 -40.61 6.01 -7.18
N VAL A 143 -40.56 6.53 -5.96
CA VAL A 143 -41.22 5.96 -4.78
C VAL A 143 -42.45 6.78 -4.40
N GLU A 144 -42.30 8.11 -4.43
CA GLU A 144 -43.35 9.10 -4.21
C GLU A 144 -43.13 10.29 -5.14
N ARG A 145 -44.08 11.22 -5.22
CA ARG A 145 -43.97 12.39 -6.14
C ARG A 145 -42.64 13.14 -6.02
N ASN A 146 -42.09 13.26 -4.81
CA ASN A 146 -40.87 14.02 -4.54
C ASN A 146 -39.72 13.13 -4.05
N THR A 147 -39.84 11.81 -4.12
CA THR A 147 -38.84 10.89 -3.57
C THR A 147 -38.50 9.83 -4.62
N VAL A 148 -37.21 9.72 -4.94
CA VAL A 148 -36.69 8.72 -5.86
C VAL A 148 -35.58 7.89 -5.22
N VAL A 149 -35.43 6.65 -5.65
CA VAL A 149 -34.26 5.82 -5.36
C VAL A 149 -33.37 5.84 -6.59
N LEU A 150 -32.15 6.31 -6.41
CA LEU A 150 -31.07 6.17 -7.37
C LEU A 150 -30.37 4.84 -7.11
N VAL A 151 -30.27 4.02 -8.14
CA VAL A 151 -29.49 2.77 -8.15
C VAL A 151 -28.36 2.93 -9.15
N LEU A 152 -27.18 2.48 -8.76
CA LEU A 152 -25.96 2.53 -9.55
C LEU A 152 -25.36 1.13 -9.59
N VAL A 153 -25.02 0.67 -10.80
CA VAL A 153 -24.28 -0.57 -11.02
C VAL A 153 -22.92 -0.20 -11.60
N THR A 154 -21.84 -0.63 -10.95
CA THR A 154 -20.47 -0.34 -11.40
C THR A 154 -19.98 -1.36 -12.41
N SER A 155 -18.82 -1.09 -13.05
CA SER A 155 -18.11 -2.05 -13.89
C SER A 155 -17.66 -3.32 -13.16
N SER A 156 -17.49 -3.27 -11.83
CA SER A 156 -17.25 -4.44 -10.98
C SER A 156 -18.53 -5.17 -10.51
N ASP A 157 -19.68 -4.89 -11.15
CA ASP A 157 -21.00 -5.43 -10.82
C ASP A 157 -21.44 -5.17 -9.36
N GLN A 158 -20.86 -4.17 -8.69
CA GLN A 158 -21.36 -3.70 -7.40
C GLN A 158 -22.63 -2.87 -7.59
N ILE A 159 -23.63 -3.12 -6.75
CA ILE A 159 -24.89 -2.39 -6.73
C ILE A 159 -24.92 -1.49 -5.49
N LYS A 160 -25.13 -0.18 -5.69
CA LYS A 160 -25.33 0.80 -4.62
C LYS A 160 -26.60 1.57 -4.87
N ASN A 161 -27.26 2.00 -3.80
CA ASN A 161 -28.49 2.78 -3.88
C ASN A 161 -28.50 3.97 -2.91
N LYS A 162 -29.19 5.05 -3.28
CA LYS A 162 -29.38 6.27 -2.49
C LYS A 162 -30.82 6.76 -2.64
N ILE A 163 -31.46 7.11 -1.52
CA ILE A 163 -32.76 7.78 -1.54
C ILE A 163 -32.51 9.28 -1.71
N CYS A 164 -33.14 9.89 -2.70
CA CYS A 164 -33.12 11.32 -2.96
C CYS A 164 -34.52 11.91 -2.74
N ARG A 165 -34.59 12.94 -1.89
CA ARG A 165 -35.79 13.75 -1.68
C ARG A 165 -35.60 15.06 -2.43
N LEU A 166 -36.49 15.34 -3.37
CA LEU A 166 -36.45 16.50 -4.26
C LEU A 166 -37.42 17.57 -3.78
N ASN A 167 -37.09 18.82 -4.06
CA ASN A 167 -37.93 19.97 -3.68
C ASN A 167 -39.15 20.16 -4.59
N PHE A 168 -39.24 19.38 -5.67
CA PHE A 168 -40.30 19.43 -6.67
C PHE A 168 -40.81 18.01 -6.98
N PRO A 169 -42.07 17.88 -7.43
CA PRO A 169 -42.60 16.61 -7.86
C PRO A 169 -42.04 16.22 -9.24
N LEU A 170 -41.75 14.94 -9.43
CA LEU A 170 -41.35 14.37 -10.72
C LEU A 170 -42.49 13.58 -11.38
N THR A 171 -42.67 13.75 -12.68
CA THR A 171 -43.53 12.91 -13.51
C THR A 171 -42.79 11.63 -13.96
N GLU A 172 -43.54 10.58 -14.33
CA GLU A 172 -42.93 9.37 -14.90
C GLU A 172 -42.11 9.66 -16.18
N LEU A 173 -42.54 10.65 -16.96
CA LEU A 173 -41.84 11.09 -18.17
C LEU A 173 -40.47 11.72 -17.83
N GLU A 174 -40.41 12.55 -16.80
CA GLU A 174 -39.16 13.15 -16.31
C GLU A 174 -38.22 12.09 -15.73
N VAL A 175 -38.74 11.12 -14.97
CA VAL A 175 -37.93 9.98 -14.47
C VAL A 175 -37.36 9.17 -15.64
N ALA A 176 -38.14 8.93 -16.69
CA ALA A 176 -37.66 8.24 -17.89
C ALA A 176 -36.62 9.08 -18.67
N ALA A 177 -36.78 10.41 -18.70
CA ALA A 177 -35.80 11.32 -19.28
C ALA A 177 -34.48 11.32 -18.48
N ALA A 178 -34.55 11.38 -17.15
CA ALA A 178 -33.40 11.30 -16.25
C ALA A 178 -32.62 9.99 -16.45
N ASN A 179 -33.32 8.85 -16.49
CA ASN A 179 -32.73 7.54 -16.76
C ASN A 179 -31.97 7.52 -18.09
N ARG A 180 -32.57 8.07 -19.16
CA ARG A 180 -31.92 8.14 -20.48
C ARG A 180 -30.68 9.04 -20.45
N ALA A 181 -30.78 10.24 -19.87
CA ALA A 181 -29.64 11.14 -19.79
C ALA A 181 -28.48 10.57 -18.97
N LEU A 182 -28.76 10.03 -17.79
CA LEU A 182 -27.73 9.39 -16.95
C LEU A 182 -27.01 8.26 -17.69
N ASN A 183 -27.78 7.38 -18.36
CA ASN A 183 -27.19 6.26 -19.07
C ASN A 183 -26.47 6.67 -20.36
N SER A 184 -26.88 7.73 -21.05
CA SER A 184 -26.21 8.20 -22.27
C SER A 184 -24.94 8.99 -22.00
N TYR A 185 -24.92 9.83 -20.98
CA TYR A 185 -23.83 10.79 -20.75
C TYR A 185 -22.81 10.34 -19.71
N PHE A 186 -23.21 9.50 -18.75
CA PHE A 186 -22.43 9.20 -17.56
C PHE A 186 -22.16 7.70 -17.33
N THR A 187 -22.45 6.82 -18.30
CA THR A 187 -22.05 5.40 -18.22
C THR A 187 -20.81 5.09 -19.04
N ASN A 188 -20.07 4.07 -18.62
CA ASN A 188 -18.84 3.57 -19.25
C ASN A 188 -17.76 4.65 -19.43
N ILE A 189 -17.79 5.70 -18.61
CA ILE A 189 -16.76 6.74 -18.54
C ILE A 189 -16.16 6.77 -17.14
N PRO A 190 -14.86 7.08 -17.01
CA PRO A 190 -14.22 7.26 -15.71
C PRO A 190 -14.73 8.54 -15.02
N LEU A 191 -14.61 8.59 -13.69
CA LEU A 191 -15.05 9.75 -12.89
C LEU A 191 -14.49 11.09 -13.39
N ARG A 192 -13.22 11.11 -13.81
CA ARG A 192 -12.55 12.32 -14.36
C ARG A 192 -13.26 12.91 -15.59
N GLU A 193 -14.05 12.11 -16.31
CA GLU A 193 -14.79 12.54 -17.49
C GLU A 193 -16.21 13.01 -17.18
N MET A 194 -16.71 12.81 -15.94
CA MET A 194 -18.01 13.32 -15.46
C MET A 194 -17.92 14.83 -15.15
N THR A 195 -17.65 15.61 -16.19
CA THR A 195 -17.40 17.06 -16.08
C THR A 195 -18.68 17.88 -16.14
N GLN A 196 -18.63 19.12 -15.63
CA GLN A 196 -19.73 20.08 -15.73
C GLN A 196 -20.22 20.29 -17.17
N SER A 197 -19.31 20.23 -18.16
CA SER A 197 -19.66 20.33 -19.57
C SER A 197 -20.66 19.25 -20.02
N ARG A 198 -20.47 18.00 -19.56
CA ARG A 198 -21.42 16.91 -19.84
C ARG A 198 -22.74 17.08 -19.10
N VAL A 199 -22.71 17.65 -17.90
CA VAL A 199 -23.93 18.01 -17.17
C VAL A 199 -24.75 18.99 -17.99
N THR A 200 -24.15 20.08 -18.43
CA THR A 200 -24.82 21.08 -19.26
C THR A 200 -25.36 20.50 -20.57
N GLN A 201 -24.67 19.54 -21.19
CA GLN A 201 -25.18 18.83 -22.37
C GLN A 201 -26.40 17.96 -22.05
N ALA A 202 -26.37 17.20 -20.95
CA ALA A 202 -27.49 16.38 -20.51
C ALA A 202 -28.71 17.24 -20.12
N GLU A 203 -28.48 18.40 -19.50
CA GLU A 203 -29.52 19.37 -19.15
C GLU A 203 -30.20 19.97 -20.39
N PHE A 204 -29.43 20.27 -21.45
CA PHE A 204 -29.99 20.78 -22.70
C PHE A 204 -30.98 19.80 -23.34
N ASP A 205 -30.68 18.50 -23.26
CA ASP A 205 -31.50 17.44 -23.85
C ASP A 205 -32.71 17.02 -22.98
N THR A 206 -32.69 17.32 -21.68
CA THR A 206 -33.74 16.88 -20.73
C THR A 206 -34.56 18.01 -20.12
N GLY A 207 -34.08 19.25 -20.16
CA GLY A 207 -34.72 20.40 -19.53
C GLY A 207 -34.20 20.67 -18.11
N ALA A 208 -34.28 21.93 -17.69
CA ALA A 208 -33.74 22.41 -16.41
C ALA A 208 -34.42 21.80 -15.17
N GLU A 209 -35.60 21.20 -15.33
CA GLU A 209 -36.39 20.60 -14.25
C GLU A 209 -35.74 19.33 -13.69
N ILE A 210 -34.85 18.67 -14.45
CA ILE A 210 -34.21 17.40 -14.07
C ILE A 210 -32.77 17.62 -13.57
N THR A 211 -32.22 18.83 -13.70
CA THR A 211 -30.86 19.22 -13.28
C THR A 211 -30.52 18.79 -11.87
N GLU A 212 -31.39 19.07 -10.89
CA GLU A 212 -31.13 18.73 -9.47
C GLU A 212 -30.92 17.22 -9.28
N LEU A 213 -31.69 16.40 -9.99
CA LEU A 213 -31.56 14.95 -9.96
C LEU A 213 -30.28 14.47 -10.66
N LEU A 214 -29.90 15.07 -11.79
CA LEU A 214 -28.65 14.74 -12.49
C LEU A 214 -27.44 15.02 -11.59
N ILE A 215 -27.39 16.20 -10.97
CA ILE A 215 -26.32 16.57 -10.04
C ILE A 215 -26.27 15.58 -8.87
N ALA A 216 -27.42 15.29 -8.25
CA ALA A 216 -27.48 14.36 -7.13
C ALA A 216 -27.00 12.93 -7.49
N ALA A 217 -27.26 12.48 -8.72
CA ALA A 217 -26.81 11.19 -9.23
C ALA A 217 -25.31 11.18 -9.56
N ILE A 218 -24.77 12.27 -10.10
CA ILE A 218 -23.33 12.42 -10.36
C ILE A 218 -22.55 12.49 -9.05
N ASP A 219 -23.02 13.25 -8.06
CA ASP A 219 -22.40 13.31 -6.73
C ASP A 219 -22.41 11.92 -6.08
N PHE A 220 -23.52 11.19 -6.18
CA PHE A 220 -23.61 9.82 -5.68
C PHE A 220 -22.65 8.87 -6.41
N ALA A 221 -22.50 9.00 -7.72
CA ALA A 221 -21.54 8.25 -8.51
C ALA A 221 -20.10 8.62 -8.13
N ALA A 222 -19.79 9.90 -7.96
CA ALA A 222 -18.48 10.38 -7.55
C ALA A 222 -18.08 9.84 -6.19
N ASP A 223 -18.96 9.94 -5.19
CA ASP A 223 -18.73 9.36 -3.86
C ASP A 223 -18.51 7.84 -3.91
N THR A 224 -19.30 7.14 -4.72
CA THR A 224 -19.21 5.69 -4.86
C THR A 224 -17.92 5.27 -5.56
N LEU A 225 -17.60 5.89 -6.69
CA LEU A 225 -16.40 5.60 -7.46
C LEU A 225 -15.15 6.00 -6.67
N ASN A 226 -15.12 7.15 -5.99
CA ASN A 226 -13.98 7.54 -5.16
C ASN A 226 -13.72 6.53 -4.04
N ARG A 227 -14.75 5.95 -3.42
CA ARG A 227 -14.57 4.89 -2.41
C ARG A 227 -13.99 3.60 -2.98
N ILE A 228 -14.25 3.30 -4.26
CA ILE A 228 -13.73 2.09 -4.93
C ILE A 228 -12.34 2.33 -5.53
N VAL A 229 -12.10 3.54 -6.06
CA VAL A 229 -10.85 3.96 -6.67
C VAL A 229 -9.78 4.25 -5.62
N ASN A 230 -10.18 4.74 -4.44
CA ASN A 230 -9.24 4.97 -3.36
C ASN A 230 -8.65 3.65 -2.89
N ARG A 231 -7.32 3.54 -3.03
CA ARG A 231 -6.54 2.41 -2.53
C ARG A 231 -6.71 2.35 -1.02
N ASP A 232 -7.28 1.25 -0.54
CA ASP A 232 -7.23 0.94 0.87
C ASP A 232 -5.87 0.30 1.17
N ALA A 233 -5.10 0.99 2.01
CA ALA A 233 -3.90 0.43 2.61
C ALA A 233 -4.27 -0.13 3.99
N PHE A 234 -3.90 -1.39 4.22
CA PHE A 234 -4.06 -2.08 5.48
C PHE A 234 -2.68 -2.32 6.10
N LEU A 235 -2.53 -1.92 7.36
CA LEU A 235 -1.34 -2.19 8.17
C LEU A 235 -1.60 -3.39 9.07
N SER A 236 -0.77 -4.42 8.95
CA SER A 236 -0.78 -5.61 9.80
C SER A 236 0.49 -5.67 10.63
N GLY A 237 0.36 -6.12 11.89
CA GLY A 237 1.49 -6.37 12.79
C GLY A 237 2.37 -5.17 13.12
N ALA A 238 1.81 -3.96 13.19
CA ALA A 238 2.53 -2.76 13.61
C ALA A 238 3.30 -2.95 14.94
N GLY A 239 2.73 -3.73 15.87
CA GLY A 239 3.38 -4.05 17.15
C GLY A 239 4.63 -4.95 17.03
N GLN A 240 4.82 -5.65 15.91
CA GLN A 240 6.01 -6.47 15.69
C GLN A 240 7.28 -5.61 15.54
N LEU A 241 7.15 -4.36 15.05
CA LEU A 241 8.26 -3.40 14.99
C LEU A 241 8.90 -3.18 16.36
N LEU A 242 8.09 -3.16 17.43
CA LEU A 242 8.57 -2.94 18.79
C LEU A 242 9.41 -4.10 19.35
N ARG A 243 9.52 -5.22 18.61
CA ARG A 243 10.39 -6.34 18.99
C ARG A 243 11.85 -6.10 18.60
N TYR A 244 12.14 -5.18 17.68
CA TYR A 244 13.51 -4.93 17.22
C TYR A 244 14.23 -3.91 18.12
N PRO A 245 15.54 -4.09 18.38
CA PRO A 245 16.29 -3.22 19.27
C PRO A 245 16.31 -1.74 18.85
N GLU A 246 16.26 -1.48 17.53
CA GLU A 246 16.29 -0.14 16.93
C GLU A 246 15.09 0.74 17.34
N TYR A 247 13.97 0.11 17.71
CA TYR A 247 12.73 0.77 18.12
C TYR A 247 12.52 0.79 19.64
N GLN A 248 13.55 0.44 20.44
CA GLN A 248 13.55 0.74 21.88
C GLN A 248 13.61 2.25 22.14
N ASP A 249 14.13 3.03 21.19
CA ASP A 249 14.01 4.48 21.20
C ASP A 249 12.57 4.89 20.85
N VAL A 250 11.84 5.35 21.87
CA VAL A 250 10.43 5.76 21.77
C VAL A 250 10.22 6.82 20.69
N ASN A 251 11.19 7.72 20.46
CA ASN A 251 11.05 8.76 19.44
C ASN A 251 11.13 8.17 18.03
N LYS A 252 12.05 7.22 17.80
CA LYS A 252 12.15 6.50 16.51
C LYS A 252 10.92 5.64 16.26
N ALA A 253 10.50 4.88 17.27
CA ALA A 253 9.29 4.05 17.19
C ALA A 253 8.05 4.90 16.86
N ARG A 254 7.88 6.03 17.56
CA ARG A 254 6.77 6.97 17.29
C ARG A 254 6.84 7.52 15.87
N ALA A 255 8.00 8.00 15.42
CA ALA A 255 8.14 8.56 14.08
C ALA A 255 7.75 7.55 12.98
N VAL A 256 8.14 6.28 13.13
CA VAL A 256 7.76 5.22 12.18
C VAL A 256 6.27 4.87 12.29
N LEU A 257 5.73 4.72 13.50
CA LEU A 257 4.30 4.42 13.69
C LEU A 257 3.38 5.54 13.19
N ASP A 258 3.78 6.81 13.36
CA ASP A 258 3.04 7.95 12.85
C ASP A 258 3.00 7.93 11.32
N CYS A 259 4.13 7.62 10.67
CA CYS A 259 4.21 7.42 9.22
C CYS A 259 3.32 6.25 8.75
N LEU A 260 3.35 5.13 9.46
CA LEU A 260 2.55 3.94 9.13
C LEU A 260 1.04 4.13 9.39
N ASN A 261 0.65 5.08 10.24
CA ASN A 261 -0.76 5.40 10.49
C ASN A 261 -1.34 6.40 9.47
N ASP A 262 -0.49 7.06 8.68
CA ASP A 262 -0.94 7.96 7.62
C ASP A 262 -1.36 7.16 6.38
N ARG A 263 -2.65 6.86 6.29
CA ARG A 263 -3.24 6.13 5.14
C ARG A 263 -3.00 6.84 3.81
N GLU A 264 -2.94 8.16 3.80
CA GLU A 264 -2.72 8.92 2.57
C GLU A 264 -1.26 8.76 2.12
N ALA A 265 -0.30 8.87 3.04
CA ALA A 265 1.10 8.58 2.77
C ALA A 265 1.31 7.13 2.28
N LEU A 266 0.65 6.16 2.92
CA LEU A 266 0.73 4.75 2.51
C LEU A 266 0.19 4.51 1.10
N SER A 267 -0.91 5.16 0.73
CA SER A 267 -1.51 5.00 -0.61
C SER A 267 -0.62 5.49 -1.76
N ARG A 268 0.36 6.36 -1.45
CA ARG A 268 1.35 6.93 -2.39
C ARG A 268 2.61 6.08 -2.52
N LEU A 269 2.76 5.01 -1.74
CA LEU A 269 3.90 4.11 -1.88
C LEU A 269 3.91 3.49 -3.29
N PRO A 270 5.10 3.34 -3.92
CA PRO A 270 5.21 2.68 -5.21
C PRO A 270 4.69 1.25 -5.10
N THR A 271 3.90 0.83 -6.08
CA THR A 271 3.53 -0.57 -6.22
C THR A 271 4.80 -1.39 -6.45
N PRO A 272 5.00 -2.51 -5.73
CA PRO A 272 6.14 -3.38 -5.93
C PRO A 272 6.18 -3.97 -7.35
#